data_AF-A0A949ZMW1-F1
#
_entry.id   AF-A0A949ZMW1-F1
#
_cell.length_a   1.000
_cell.length_b   1.000
_cell.length_c   1.000
_cell.angle_alpha   90.00
_cell.angle_beta   90.00
_cell.angle_gamma   90.00
#
_symmetry.space_group_name_H-M   'P 1'
#
loop_
_entity.id
_entity.type
_entity.pdbx_description
1 polymer ?
#
loop_
_entity_poly.entity_id
_entity_poly.type
_entity_poly.pdbx_seq_one_letter_code
_entity_poly.pdbx_strand_id
1 'polypeptide(L)'
;MITISKEDYLKAIAEAEAEGEPVIAATLAHWLAVTRPAVTFALKRLTRDGLVAIKPDGTIRLTRHGRQIAERTIVRHHLIERMLTEVFGMPWYEVHEEAERLEHAVSPAFERKLVEKLGRKDFCPHGNGLALRSPAERRRKGLRLLTEADRNASCTVFSVYERDRKLLEFFEKEGIRPGSRITVQEHNYDGTLSIAVGRRVIRLGAPAAERIWVGKST
;
A
#
# COMPACT_ATOMS: atom_id res chain seq x y z
N MET A 1 19.04 15.84 5.61
CA MET A 1 19.11 14.58 4.85
C MET A 1 18.47 13.51 5.72
N ILE A 2 17.29 13.02 5.36
CA ILE A 2 16.64 11.93 6.10
C ILE A 2 17.45 10.67 5.81
N THR A 3 17.93 9.99 6.86
CA THR A 3 18.69 8.75 6.73
C THR A 3 17.69 7.60 6.76
N ILE A 4 17.69 6.74 5.72
CA ILE A 4 16.82 5.56 5.67
C ILE A 4 17.19 4.61 6.82
N SER A 5 16.20 4.33 7.66
CA SER A 5 16.32 3.51 8.85
C SER A 5 16.20 2.02 8.52
N LYS A 6 16.51 1.16 9.51
CA LYS A 6 16.23 -0.27 9.39
C LYS A 6 14.72 -0.56 9.26
N GLU A 7 13.88 0.30 9.86
CA GLU A 7 12.43 0.13 9.89
C GLU A 7 11.85 0.35 8.49
N ASP A 8 12.41 1.29 7.72
CA ASP A 8 12.03 1.56 6.34
C ASP A 8 12.26 0.37 5.43
N TYR A 9 13.43 -0.27 5.54
CA TYR A 9 13.72 -1.48 4.78
C TYR A 9 12.76 -2.60 5.13
N LEU A 10 12.47 -2.82 6.42
CA LEU A 10 11.57 -3.89 6.84
C LEU A 10 10.12 -3.62 6.39
N LYS A 11 9.66 -2.37 6.50
CA LYS A 11 8.36 -1.92 6.00
C LYS A 11 8.26 -2.12 4.49
N ALA A 12 9.23 -1.61 3.71
CA ALA A 12 9.24 -1.75 2.25
C ALA A 12 9.26 -3.21 1.78
N ILE A 13 9.98 -4.10 2.48
CA ILE A 13 9.95 -5.55 2.21
C ILE A 13 8.54 -6.11 2.45
N ALA A 14 7.90 -5.74 3.56
CA ALA A 14 6.57 -6.24 3.91
C ALA A 14 5.50 -5.77 2.92
N GLU A 15 5.54 -4.50 2.55
CA GLU A 15 4.61 -3.91 1.59
C GLU A 15 4.83 -4.46 0.17
N ALA A 16 6.08 -4.65 -0.26
CA ALA A 16 6.35 -5.27 -1.56
C ALA A 16 5.75 -6.69 -1.63
N GLU A 17 5.85 -7.47 -0.56
CA GLU A 17 5.19 -8.77 -0.46
C GLU A 17 3.65 -8.66 -0.52
N ALA A 18 3.07 -7.65 0.13
CA ALA A 18 1.62 -7.41 0.14
C ALA A 18 1.07 -6.98 -1.22
N GLU A 19 1.85 -6.19 -1.97
CA GLU A 19 1.55 -5.75 -3.33
C GLU A 19 1.86 -6.82 -4.39
N GLY A 20 2.55 -7.90 -4.02
CA GLY A 20 2.95 -8.95 -4.95
C GLY A 20 4.15 -8.59 -5.82
N GLU A 21 4.88 -7.56 -5.42
CA GLU A 21 6.06 -7.07 -6.13
C GLU A 21 7.26 -7.98 -5.83
N PRO A 22 8.23 -8.11 -6.77
CA PRO A 22 9.44 -8.85 -6.51
C PRO A 22 10.19 -8.28 -5.30
N VAL A 23 10.35 -9.06 -4.25
CA VAL A 23 11.02 -8.61 -3.02
C VAL A 23 12.52 -8.78 -3.17
N ILE A 24 13.14 -7.92 -3.98
CA ILE A 24 14.56 -7.96 -4.36
C ILE A 24 15.22 -6.60 -4.13
N ALA A 25 16.56 -6.58 -4.12
CA ALA A 25 17.33 -5.35 -3.87
C ALA A 25 17.00 -4.22 -4.86
N ALA A 26 16.63 -4.54 -6.10
CA ALA A 26 16.26 -3.56 -7.11
C ALA A 26 14.95 -2.83 -6.75
N THR A 27 13.94 -3.56 -6.28
CA THR A 27 12.66 -3.03 -5.82
C THR A 27 12.87 -2.12 -4.61
N LEU A 28 13.65 -2.57 -3.61
CA LEU A 28 13.95 -1.77 -2.43
C LEU A 28 14.72 -0.48 -2.76
N ALA A 29 15.68 -0.55 -3.69
CA ALA A 29 16.41 0.63 -4.15
C ALA A 29 15.47 1.66 -4.79
N HIS A 30 14.53 1.19 -5.61
CA HIS A 30 13.53 2.05 -6.25
C HIS A 30 12.58 2.67 -5.23
N TRP A 31 11.96 1.86 -4.36
CA TRP A 31 10.95 2.31 -3.41
C TRP A 31 11.50 3.25 -2.34
N LEU A 32 12.71 2.99 -1.86
CA LEU A 32 13.34 3.81 -0.82
C LEU A 32 14.17 4.96 -1.41
N ALA A 33 14.21 5.11 -2.74
CA ALA A 33 15.02 6.11 -3.45
C ALA A 33 16.50 6.12 -3.02
N VAL A 34 17.09 4.93 -2.85
CA VAL A 34 18.50 4.74 -2.44
C VAL A 34 19.28 3.94 -3.48
N THR A 35 20.61 4.05 -3.44
CA THR A 35 21.47 3.32 -4.38
C THR A 35 21.47 1.82 -4.09
N ARG A 36 21.63 0.98 -5.12
CA ARG A 36 21.75 -0.48 -4.97
C ARG A 36 22.87 -0.89 -3.99
N PRO A 37 24.08 -0.26 -3.98
CA PRO A 37 25.08 -0.55 -2.97
C PRO A 37 24.60 -0.27 -1.54
N ALA A 38 23.86 0.82 -1.31
CA ALA A 38 23.31 1.13 0.00
C ALA A 38 22.32 0.04 0.47
N VAL A 39 21.45 -0.43 -0.43
CA VAL A 39 20.56 -1.58 -0.15
C VAL A 39 21.37 -2.82 0.22
N THR A 40 22.41 -3.16 -0.53
CA THR A 40 23.27 -4.31 -0.22
C THR A 40 23.92 -4.21 1.17
N PHE A 41 24.43 -3.04 1.54
CA PHE A 41 24.98 -2.82 2.88
C PHE A 41 23.91 -2.94 3.97
N ALA A 42 22.73 -2.38 3.76
CA ALA A 42 21.61 -2.50 4.69
C ALA A 42 21.16 -3.96 4.86
N LEU A 43 20.97 -4.69 3.77
CA LEU A 43 20.56 -6.10 3.80
C LEU A 43 21.59 -6.99 4.51
N LYS A 44 22.90 -6.74 4.34
CA LYS A 44 23.95 -7.43 5.11
C LYS A 44 23.78 -7.22 6.62
N ARG A 45 23.52 -5.99 7.05
CA ARG A 45 23.29 -5.67 8.47
C ARG A 45 22.00 -6.32 8.98
N LEU A 46 20.90 -6.19 8.24
CA LEU A 46 19.61 -6.80 8.61
C LEU A 46 19.68 -8.33 8.68
N THR A 47 20.49 -8.97 7.83
CA THR A 47 20.70 -10.43 7.85
C THR A 47 21.49 -10.83 9.08
N ARG A 48 22.60 -10.12 9.38
CA ARG A 48 23.39 -10.32 10.60
C ARG A 48 22.55 -10.13 11.86
N ASP A 49 21.63 -9.18 11.85
CA ASP A 49 20.75 -8.87 12.98
C ASP A 49 19.53 -9.84 13.06
N GLY A 50 19.43 -10.83 12.16
CA GLY A 50 18.38 -11.85 12.17
C GLY A 50 16.99 -11.33 11.75
N LEU A 51 16.93 -10.22 11.04
CA LEU A 51 15.68 -9.54 10.66
C LEU A 51 15.18 -9.95 9.27
N VAL A 52 16.10 -10.33 8.38
CA VAL A 52 15.79 -10.79 7.02
C VAL A 52 16.59 -12.04 6.67
N ALA A 53 16.08 -12.80 5.71
CA ALA A 53 16.79 -13.88 5.03
C ALA A 53 16.80 -13.60 3.53
N ILE A 54 17.95 -13.80 2.89
CA ILE A 54 18.11 -13.69 1.43
C ILE A 54 18.23 -15.11 0.88
N LYS A 55 17.34 -15.47 -0.05
CA LYS A 55 17.37 -16.75 -0.74
C LYS A 55 18.47 -16.79 -1.81
N PRO A 56 18.86 -18.00 -2.27
CA PRO A 56 19.82 -18.15 -3.37
C PRO A 56 19.41 -17.44 -4.66
N ASP A 57 18.10 -17.34 -4.93
CA ASP A 57 17.53 -16.64 -6.08
C ASP A 57 17.49 -15.10 -5.92
N GLY A 58 18.01 -14.57 -4.80
CA GLY A 58 18.03 -13.13 -4.49
C GLY A 58 16.74 -12.61 -3.85
N THR A 59 15.72 -13.44 -3.67
CA THR A 59 14.48 -13.05 -2.97
C THR A 59 14.76 -12.80 -1.50
N ILE A 60 14.31 -11.65 -1.00
CA ILE A 60 14.44 -11.23 0.38
C ILE A 60 13.14 -11.59 1.12
N ARG A 61 13.25 -12.12 2.33
CA ARG A 61 12.11 -12.40 3.21
C ARG A 61 12.35 -11.86 4.60
N LEU A 62 11.29 -11.35 5.22
CA LEU A 62 11.33 -11.03 6.65
C LEU A 62 11.41 -12.32 7.47
N THR A 63 12.23 -12.31 8.52
CA THR A 63 12.09 -13.29 9.60
C THR A 63 10.85 -12.93 10.44
N ARG A 64 10.47 -13.80 11.38
CA ARG A 64 9.40 -13.48 12.34
C ARG A 64 9.69 -12.18 13.10
N HIS A 65 10.95 -11.95 13.49
CA HIS A 65 11.32 -10.74 14.22
C HIS A 65 11.29 -9.50 13.33
N GLY A 66 11.82 -9.59 12.10
CA GLY A 66 11.72 -8.51 11.11
C GLY A 66 10.28 -8.13 10.78
N ARG A 67 9.39 -9.13 10.67
CA ARG A 67 7.96 -8.91 10.41
C ARG A 67 7.27 -8.13 11.54
N GLN A 68 7.55 -8.45 12.79
CA GLN A 68 6.97 -7.72 13.93
C GLN A 68 7.37 -6.24 13.94
N ILE A 69 8.60 -5.93 13.55
CA ILE A 69 9.07 -4.55 13.44
C ILE A 69 8.37 -3.84 12.28
N ALA A 70 8.32 -4.48 11.10
CA ALA A 70 7.62 -3.93 9.94
C ALA A 70 6.15 -3.62 10.26
N GLU A 71 5.42 -4.57 10.84
CA GLU A 71 4.01 -4.42 11.21
C GLU A 71 3.80 -3.25 12.18
N ARG A 72 4.71 -3.08 13.17
CA ARG A 72 4.64 -1.94 14.09
C ARG A 72 4.86 -0.60 13.37
N THR A 73 5.80 -0.56 12.43
CA THR A 73 6.06 0.64 11.62
C THR A 73 4.85 0.97 10.75
N ILE A 74 4.21 -0.02 10.13
CA ILE A 74 3.00 0.16 9.30
C ILE A 74 1.81 0.65 10.13
N VAL A 75 1.60 0.10 11.33
CA VAL A 75 0.56 0.59 12.25
C VAL A 75 0.76 2.08 12.53
N ARG A 76 2.01 2.50 12.79
CA ARG A 76 2.33 3.90 13.02
C ARG A 76 2.13 4.75 11.77
N HIS A 77 2.56 4.27 10.61
CA HIS A 77 2.34 4.92 9.32
C HIS A 77 0.85 5.20 9.09
N HIS A 78 0.02 4.17 9.17
CA HIS A 78 -1.43 4.29 9.01
C HIS A 78 -2.07 5.24 10.03
N LEU A 79 -1.61 5.25 11.29
CA LEU A 79 -2.09 6.19 12.30
C LEU A 79 -1.79 7.65 11.92
N ILE A 80 -0.62 7.90 11.34
CA ILE A 80 -0.23 9.24 10.90
C ILE A 80 -1.03 9.65 9.66
N GLU A 81 -1.18 8.77 8.67
CA GLU A 81 -2.03 9.05 7.50
C GLU A 81 -3.48 9.36 7.92
N ARG A 82 -4.01 8.59 8.87
CA ARG A 82 -5.33 8.84 9.45
C ARG A 82 -5.39 10.14 10.23
N MET A 83 -4.34 10.50 10.97
CA MET A 83 -4.29 11.81 11.63
C MET A 83 -4.30 12.95 10.61
N LEU A 84 -3.44 12.88 9.59
CA LEU A 84 -3.33 13.89 8.54
C LEU A 84 -4.66 14.07 7.80
N THR A 85 -5.34 12.97 7.47
CA THR A 85 -6.65 13.03 6.79
C THR A 85 -7.80 13.39 7.73
N GLU A 86 -8.02 12.63 8.81
CA GLU A 86 -9.21 12.74 9.67
C GLU A 86 -9.18 13.95 10.61
N VAL A 87 -7.99 14.44 11.01
CA VAL A 87 -7.86 15.57 11.95
C VAL A 87 -7.48 16.86 11.23
N PHE A 88 -6.51 16.79 10.30
CA PHE A 88 -6.01 17.98 9.61
C PHE A 88 -6.67 18.23 8.26
N GLY A 89 -7.50 17.32 7.76
CA GLY A 89 -8.20 17.47 6.49
C GLY A 89 -7.26 17.47 5.28
N MET A 90 -6.05 16.92 5.42
CA MET A 90 -5.08 16.82 4.33
C MET A 90 -5.63 15.90 3.23
N PRO A 91 -5.41 16.23 1.94
CA PRO A 91 -5.87 15.37 0.86
C PRO A 91 -5.24 13.98 0.93
N TRP A 92 -6.06 12.94 0.80
CA TRP A 92 -5.63 11.54 0.93
C TRP A 92 -4.53 11.13 -0.06
N TYR A 93 -4.44 11.80 -1.21
CA TYR A 93 -3.40 11.57 -2.20
C TYR A 93 -2.02 12.16 -1.82
N GLU A 94 -1.94 12.95 -0.74
CA GLU A 94 -0.68 13.54 -0.24
C GLU A 94 -0.17 12.88 1.04
N VAL A 95 -1.04 12.22 1.82
CA VAL A 95 -0.72 11.82 3.19
C VAL A 95 0.33 10.73 3.30
N HIS A 96 0.49 9.87 2.30
CA HIS A 96 1.48 8.79 2.32
C HIS A 96 2.92 9.34 2.38
N GLU A 97 3.25 10.26 1.48
CA GLU A 97 4.58 10.89 1.44
C GLU A 97 4.88 11.70 2.71
N GLU A 98 3.86 12.32 3.30
CA GLU A 98 4.02 13.06 4.55
C GLU A 98 4.15 12.13 5.76
N ALA A 99 3.40 11.02 5.79
CA ALA A 99 3.51 10.02 6.83
C ALA A 99 4.89 9.33 6.84
N GLU A 100 5.48 9.04 5.68
CA GLU A 100 6.86 8.55 5.54
C GLU A 100 7.89 9.46 6.25
N ARG A 101 7.68 10.79 6.23
CA ARG A 101 8.58 11.75 6.88
C ARG A 101 8.39 11.81 8.39
N LEU A 102 7.15 11.64 8.85
CA LEU A 102 6.77 11.85 10.24
C LEU A 102 6.92 10.59 11.10
N GLU A 103 6.85 9.39 10.51
CA GLU A 103 6.73 8.15 11.29
C GLU A 103 7.90 7.86 12.22
N HIS A 104 9.11 8.28 11.88
CA HIS A 104 10.26 8.09 12.77
C HIS A 104 10.33 9.11 13.92
N ALA A 105 9.57 10.19 13.84
CA ALA A 105 9.52 11.24 14.87
C ALA A 105 8.42 10.99 15.92
N VAL A 106 7.54 10.02 15.69
CA VAL A 106 6.42 9.74 16.60
C VAL A 106 6.88 8.93 17.81
N SER A 107 6.80 9.56 18.98
CA SER A 107 7.08 8.88 20.26
C SER A 107 5.97 7.87 20.62
N PRO A 108 6.27 6.84 21.44
CA PRO A 108 5.25 5.91 21.93
C PRO A 108 4.11 6.59 22.70
N ALA A 109 4.37 7.71 23.37
CA ALA A 109 3.35 8.47 24.09
C ALA A 109 2.39 9.16 23.13
N PHE A 110 2.91 9.74 22.04
CA PHE A 110 2.10 10.36 21.01
C PHE A 110 1.31 9.30 20.22
N GLU A 111 1.93 8.18 19.86
CA GLU A 111 1.28 7.03 19.20
C GLU A 111 0.04 6.56 19.98
N ARG A 112 0.14 6.42 21.32
CA ARG A 112 -1.01 6.08 22.17
C ARG A 112 -2.12 7.13 22.12
N LYS A 113 -1.77 8.42 22.13
CA LYS A 113 -2.77 9.50 22.03
C LYS A 113 -3.46 9.52 20.66
N LEU A 114 -2.76 9.19 19.59
CA LEU A 114 -3.36 9.02 18.27
C LEU A 114 -4.37 7.88 18.25
N VAL A 115 -4.02 6.72 18.84
CA VAL A 115 -4.96 5.58 18.95
C VAL A 115 -6.20 5.96 19.76
N GLU A 116 -6.04 6.65 20.90
CA GLU A 116 -7.16 7.15 21.70
C GLU A 116 -8.05 8.12 20.91
N LYS A 117 -7.45 9.03 20.14
CA LYS A 117 -8.16 10.09 19.41
C LYS A 117 -8.87 9.58 18.16
N LEU A 118 -8.22 8.71 17.39
CA LEU A 118 -8.69 8.21 16.10
C LEU A 118 -9.55 6.94 16.25
N GLY A 119 -9.47 6.27 17.39
CA GLY A 119 -10.06 4.95 17.58
C GLY A 119 -9.38 3.87 16.74
N ARG A 120 -9.81 2.62 16.95
CA ARG A 120 -9.29 1.46 16.21
C ARG A 120 -10.00 1.36 14.87
N LYS A 121 -9.26 1.58 13.78
CA LYS A 121 -9.64 1.15 12.43
C LYS A 121 -8.51 0.31 11.87
N ASP A 122 -8.88 -0.73 11.14
CA ASP A 122 -7.93 -1.68 10.56
C ASP A 122 -7.33 -1.19 9.24
N PHE A 123 -7.75 -0.03 8.72
CA PHE A 123 -7.42 0.44 7.38
C PHE A 123 -6.91 1.88 7.36
N CYS A 124 -5.93 2.15 6.48
CA CYS A 124 -5.50 3.50 6.12
C CYS A 124 -6.53 4.19 5.19
N PRO A 125 -6.36 5.50 4.89
CA PRO A 125 -7.22 6.22 3.96
C PRO A 125 -7.30 5.62 2.55
N HIS A 126 -6.29 4.84 2.14
CA HIS A 126 -6.21 4.15 0.84
C HIS A 126 -6.80 2.73 0.87
N GLY A 127 -7.34 2.31 2.01
CA GLY A 127 -8.00 1.01 2.19
C GLY A 127 -7.03 -0.15 2.48
N ASN A 128 -5.73 0.12 2.62
CA ASN A 128 -4.75 -0.90 2.97
C ASN A 128 -4.85 -1.26 4.46
N GLY A 129 -4.84 -2.55 4.75
CA GLY A 129 -5.09 -3.08 6.08
C GLY A 129 -3.82 -3.20 6.93
N LEU A 130 -3.95 -3.12 8.26
CA LEU A 130 -2.84 -3.37 9.20
C LEU A 130 -2.27 -4.79 9.07
N ALA A 131 -3.14 -5.75 8.75
CA ALA A 131 -2.71 -7.08 8.36
C ALA A 131 -2.32 -7.05 6.88
N LEU A 132 -1.03 -6.82 6.60
CA LEU A 132 -0.49 -6.92 5.26
C LEU A 132 -0.74 -8.32 4.69
N ARG A 133 -1.63 -8.39 3.72
CA ARG A 133 -2.02 -9.63 3.04
C ARG A 133 -1.38 -9.65 1.67
N SER A 134 -0.71 -10.76 1.38
CA SER A 134 -0.27 -11.09 0.02
C SER A 134 -1.46 -11.10 -0.95
N PRO A 135 -1.23 -10.94 -2.26
CA PRO A 135 -2.29 -11.02 -3.26
C PRO A 135 -3.07 -12.35 -3.20
N ALA A 136 -2.40 -13.45 -2.85
CA ALA A 136 -3.05 -14.76 -2.68
C ALA A 136 -4.01 -14.77 -1.48
N GLU A 137 -3.64 -14.14 -0.37
CA GLU A 137 -4.51 -13.98 0.80
C GLU A 137 -5.70 -13.07 0.54
N ARG A 138 -5.48 -11.96 -0.18
CA ARG A 138 -6.55 -11.06 -0.63
C ARG A 138 -7.57 -11.84 -1.47
N ARG A 139 -7.11 -12.65 -2.44
CA ARG A 139 -7.98 -13.53 -3.25
C ARG A 139 -8.74 -14.57 -2.44
N ARG A 140 -8.11 -15.21 -1.45
CA ARG A 140 -8.82 -16.14 -0.53
C ARG A 140 -9.93 -15.47 0.27
N LYS A 141 -9.87 -14.16 0.47
CA LYS A 141 -10.93 -13.37 1.13
C LYS A 141 -11.98 -12.82 0.15
N GLY A 142 -11.95 -13.24 -1.12
CA GLY A 142 -12.91 -12.80 -2.13
C GLY A 142 -12.63 -11.41 -2.73
N LEU A 143 -11.42 -10.87 -2.51
CA LEU A 143 -10.95 -9.68 -3.22
C LEU A 143 -10.31 -10.09 -4.55
N ARG A 144 -10.35 -9.20 -5.53
CA ARG A 144 -9.71 -9.40 -6.83
C ARG A 144 -9.18 -8.07 -7.35
N LEU A 145 -8.22 -8.10 -8.26
CA LEU A 145 -7.84 -6.90 -8.99
C LEU A 145 -9.01 -6.45 -9.87
N LEU A 146 -9.10 -5.16 -10.14
CA LEU A 146 -10.16 -4.64 -10.99
C LEU A 146 -10.09 -5.23 -12.41
N THR A 147 -8.89 -5.52 -12.91
CA THR A 147 -8.67 -6.23 -14.18
C THR A 147 -9.19 -7.67 -14.19
N GLU A 148 -9.36 -8.29 -13.03
CA GLU A 148 -9.88 -9.65 -12.87
C GLU A 148 -11.42 -9.66 -12.69
N ALA A 149 -12.07 -8.50 -12.66
CA ALA A 149 -13.51 -8.42 -12.45
C ALA A 149 -14.28 -8.66 -13.77
N ASP A 150 -15.32 -9.48 -13.67
CA ASP A 150 -16.16 -9.86 -14.81
C ASP A 150 -16.90 -8.64 -15.39
N ARG A 151 -17.20 -8.71 -16.69
CA ARG A 151 -18.06 -7.73 -17.33
C ARG A 151 -19.42 -7.66 -16.62
N ASN A 152 -19.95 -6.45 -16.46
CA ASN A 152 -21.15 -6.10 -15.72
C ASN A 152 -21.10 -6.38 -14.22
N ALA A 153 -19.94 -6.75 -13.66
CA ALA A 153 -19.82 -6.93 -12.21
C ALA A 153 -19.88 -5.58 -11.49
N SER A 154 -20.79 -5.46 -10.53
CA SER A 154 -20.79 -4.38 -9.55
C SER A 154 -19.87 -4.73 -8.38
N CYS A 155 -18.88 -3.88 -8.16
CA CYS A 155 -17.83 -4.08 -7.18
C CYS A 155 -17.70 -2.85 -6.28
N THR A 156 -17.13 -3.05 -5.10
CA THR A 156 -16.73 -1.95 -4.21
C THR A 156 -15.20 -1.89 -4.18
N VAL A 157 -14.63 -0.69 -4.39
CA VAL A 157 -13.19 -0.47 -4.26
C VAL A 157 -12.79 -0.74 -2.82
N PHE A 158 -11.91 -1.72 -2.63
CA PHE A 158 -11.44 -2.15 -1.33
C PHE A 158 -10.19 -1.37 -0.93
N SER A 159 -9.17 -1.35 -1.79
CA SER A 159 -7.95 -0.58 -1.58
C SER A 159 -7.30 -0.19 -2.91
N VAL A 160 -6.39 0.79 -2.85
CA VAL A 160 -5.58 1.22 -3.99
C VAL A 160 -4.10 1.31 -3.61
N TYR A 161 -3.23 1.30 -4.61
CA TYR A 161 -1.79 1.49 -4.41
C TYR A 161 -1.46 2.93 -3.98
N GLU A 162 -0.87 3.08 -2.79
CA GLU A 162 -0.68 4.38 -2.13
C GLU A 162 0.64 5.10 -2.46
N ARG A 163 1.59 4.39 -3.07
CA ARG A 163 2.94 4.90 -3.40
C ARG A 163 3.04 5.63 -4.75
N ASP A 164 1.90 5.95 -5.39
CA ASP A 164 1.86 6.75 -6.62
C ASP A 164 0.88 7.93 -6.48
N ARG A 165 1.41 9.07 -6.04
CA ARG A 165 0.63 10.30 -5.86
C ARG A 165 -0.12 10.71 -7.12
N LYS A 166 0.46 10.58 -8.32
CA LYS A 166 -0.19 11.00 -9.57
C LYS A 166 -1.38 10.11 -9.88
N LEU A 167 -1.25 8.81 -9.63
CA LEU A 167 -2.35 7.86 -9.75
C LEU A 167 -3.47 8.17 -8.75
N LEU A 168 -3.14 8.48 -7.50
CA LEU A 168 -4.12 8.86 -6.48
C LEU A 168 -4.84 10.18 -6.82
N GLU A 169 -4.13 11.18 -7.33
CA GLU A 169 -4.72 12.44 -7.83
C GLU A 169 -5.67 12.20 -9.01
N PHE A 170 -5.33 11.26 -9.89
CA PHE A 170 -6.23 10.83 -10.96
C PHE A 170 -7.49 10.13 -10.41
N PHE A 171 -7.32 9.16 -9.49
CA PHE A 171 -8.43 8.48 -8.85
C PHE A 171 -9.36 9.44 -8.11
N GLU A 172 -8.81 10.46 -7.46
CA GLU A 172 -9.59 11.51 -6.82
C GLU A 172 -10.50 12.24 -7.81
N LYS A 173 -9.96 12.70 -8.94
CA LYS A 173 -10.72 13.41 -9.99
C LYS A 173 -11.84 12.56 -10.57
N GLU A 174 -11.60 11.25 -10.67
CA GLU A 174 -12.54 10.28 -11.22
C GLU A 174 -13.50 9.68 -10.17
N GLY A 175 -13.40 10.07 -8.89
CA GLY A 175 -14.27 9.57 -7.82
C GLY A 175 -14.00 8.12 -7.40
N ILE A 176 -12.80 7.61 -7.72
CA ILE A 176 -12.34 6.28 -7.33
C ILE A 176 -11.67 6.42 -5.95
N ARG A 177 -12.34 5.92 -4.92
CA ARG A 177 -11.83 5.90 -3.54
C ARG A 177 -12.17 4.56 -2.92
N PRO A 178 -11.43 4.12 -1.87
CA PRO A 178 -11.91 3.04 -1.02
C PRO A 178 -13.35 3.29 -0.57
N GLY A 179 -14.20 2.27 -0.75
CA GLY A 179 -15.65 2.35 -0.51
C GLY A 179 -16.48 2.79 -1.73
N SER A 180 -15.88 3.33 -2.80
CA SER A 180 -16.61 3.68 -4.03
C SER A 180 -17.21 2.43 -4.68
N ARG A 181 -18.48 2.50 -5.07
CA ARG A 181 -19.13 1.47 -5.90
C ARG A 181 -18.81 1.74 -7.37
N ILE A 182 -18.34 0.71 -8.06
CA ILE A 182 -17.99 0.76 -9.48
C ILE A 182 -18.62 -0.43 -10.21
N THR A 183 -18.89 -0.27 -11.51
CA THR A 183 -19.36 -1.36 -12.36
C THR A 183 -18.44 -1.51 -13.55
N VAL A 184 -17.93 -2.72 -13.79
CA VAL A 184 -17.11 -3.01 -14.98
C VAL A 184 -18.04 -3.10 -16.18
N GLN A 185 -17.89 -2.22 -17.17
CA GLN A 185 -18.75 -2.21 -18.36
C GLN A 185 -18.16 -3.03 -19.50
N GLU A 186 -16.86 -2.87 -19.75
CA GLU A 186 -16.21 -3.46 -20.92
C GLU A 186 -14.70 -3.62 -20.70
N HIS A 187 -14.18 -4.73 -21.20
CA HIS A 187 -12.75 -4.96 -21.40
C HIS A 187 -12.46 -4.63 -22.86
N ASN A 188 -11.82 -3.50 -23.12
CA ASN A 188 -11.61 -2.99 -24.47
C ASN A 188 -10.47 -3.76 -25.17
N TYR A 189 -10.51 -3.78 -26.50
CA TYR A 189 -9.49 -4.47 -27.31
C TYR A 189 -8.06 -3.93 -27.11
N ASP A 190 -7.93 -2.65 -26.76
CA ASP A 190 -6.65 -1.97 -26.51
C ASP A 190 -6.07 -2.25 -25.11
N GLY A 191 -6.69 -3.13 -24.32
CA GLY A 191 -6.28 -3.46 -22.96
C GLY A 191 -6.72 -2.44 -21.91
N THR A 192 -7.54 -1.45 -22.28
CA THR A 192 -8.17 -0.54 -21.31
C THR A 192 -9.46 -1.16 -20.75
N LEU A 193 -9.83 -0.74 -19.54
CA LEU A 193 -11.06 -1.14 -18.87
C LEU A 193 -12.03 0.05 -18.78
N SER A 194 -13.24 -0.11 -19.30
CA SER A 194 -14.31 0.86 -19.13
C SER A 194 -15.08 0.54 -17.84
N ILE A 195 -15.06 1.45 -16.88
CA ILE A 195 -15.80 1.34 -15.62
C ILE A 195 -16.81 2.47 -15.46
N ALA A 196 -17.94 2.18 -14.85
CA ALA A 196 -18.88 3.19 -14.37
C ALA A 196 -18.63 3.51 -12.89
N VAL A 197 -18.49 4.79 -12.58
CA VAL A 197 -18.42 5.33 -11.21
C VAL A 197 -19.53 6.37 -11.09
N GLY A 198 -20.61 6.01 -10.39
CA GLY A 198 -21.85 6.79 -10.40
C GLY A 198 -22.42 6.91 -11.81
N ARG A 199 -22.50 8.13 -12.35
CA ARG A 199 -22.97 8.41 -13.71
C ARG A 199 -21.86 8.58 -14.75
N ARG A 200 -20.59 8.55 -14.32
CA ARG A 200 -19.44 8.75 -15.21
C ARG A 200 -18.93 7.40 -15.70
N VAL A 201 -18.52 7.35 -16.96
CA VAL A 201 -17.78 6.23 -17.53
C VAL A 201 -16.34 6.65 -17.69
N ILE A 202 -15.43 5.87 -17.11
CA ILE A 202 -13.99 6.14 -17.06
C ILE A 202 -13.28 5.00 -17.77
N ARG A 203 -12.30 5.33 -18.60
CA ARG A 203 -11.40 4.35 -19.22
C ARG A 203 -10.10 4.32 -18.44
N LEU A 204 -9.76 3.15 -17.91
CA LEU A 204 -8.54 2.90 -17.18
C LEU A 204 -7.59 2.07 -18.03
N GLY A 205 -6.33 2.50 -18.18
CA GLY A 205 -5.29 1.60 -18.67
C GLY A 205 -5.02 0.49 -17.67
N ALA A 206 -4.52 -0.66 -18.15
CA ALA A 206 -4.11 -1.78 -17.29
C ALA A 206 -3.22 -1.35 -16.10
N PRO A 207 -2.20 -0.46 -16.26
CA PRO A 207 -1.36 -0.04 -15.13
C PRO A 207 -2.13 0.63 -13.98
N ALA A 208 -3.24 1.32 -14.26
CA ALA A 208 -4.08 1.92 -13.23
C ALA A 208 -5.06 0.90 -12.64
N ALA A 209 -5.66 0.05 -13.48
CA ALA A 209 -6.64 -0.94 -13.05
C ALA A 209 -6.01 -2.06 -12.19
N GLU A 210 -4.77 -2.46 -12.47
CA GLU A 210 -4.01 -3.45 -11.68
C GLU A 210 -3.62 -2.95 -10.28
N ARG A 211 -3.80 -1.65 -10.02
CA ARG A 211 -3.51 -1.00 -8.73
C ARG A 211 -4.77 -0.77 -7.89
N ILE A 212 -5.90 -1.36 -8.28
CA ILE A 212 -7.17 -1.28 -7.58
C ILE A 212 -7.61 -2.70 -7.18
N TRP A 213 -7.72 -2.92 -5.88
CA TRP A 213 -8.37 -4.10 -5.32
C TRP A 213 -9.86 -3.83 -5.12
N VAL A 214 -10.70 -4.78 -5.54
CA VAL A 214 -12.15 -4.71 -5.38
C VAL A 214 -12.72 -5.92 -4.67
N GLY A 215 -13.82 -5.73 -3.96
CA GLY A 215 -14.66 -6.79 -3.40
C GLY A 215 -16.06 -6.78 -4.03
N LYS A 216 -16.83 -7.85 -3.79
CA LYS A 216 -18.25 -7.88 -4.19
C LYS A 216 -19.00 -6.75 -3.47
N SER A 217 -19.80 -6.01 -4.22
CA SER A 217 -20.75 -5.07 -3.63
C SER A 217 -21.80 -5.84 -2.84
N THR A 218 -21.93 -5.54 -1.54
CA THR A 218 -23.07 -5.95 -0.72
C THR A 218 -24.28 -5.07 -1.00
#